data_AF-A0A1H8KKD3-F1
#
_entry.id   AF-A0A1H8KKD3-F1
#
_cell.length_a   1.000
_cell.length_b   1.000
_cell.length_c   1.000
_cell.angle_alpha   90.00
_cell.angle_beta   90.00
_cell.angle_gamma   90.00
#
_symmetry.space_group_name_H-M   'P 1'
#
loop_
_entity.id
_entity.type
_entity.pdbx_description
1 polymer ?
#
loop_
_entity_poly.entity_id
_entity_poly.type
_entity_poly.pdbx_seq_one_letter_code
_entity_poly.pdbx_strand_id
1 'polypeptide(L)'
;MRLIHILAFPVLALIILSARPAGLNQSHNKADTLKHHLYTAGIGGALIGGLYDGIYPYGSLKQHGNFGLGAPALLDGELIIFNGKIYQTQYTGKTFEVNDKQLASFAMVNYFHPSIKITPNKAMDKAGLFHLLDSVLTNVNGMYAIHISGTFSTLKTRAFPPVKEHQHTPLADMLSLQHFFTYNSAQGDLVGYRLPVFMDNTNISGYHFHFLSAQKNEGGHMIDLLTDHIQIEIDVLDSYNVQVPATSDYEHFDFKKNREEDIKSVERGGKAQAQTQGSKVDTMTVYRDKIDQLDKQIVQLLGERMEAARAIGTYKMVHKIGVVQSNRFNDVLQRAIAEGKQLGLSEEFIKKLYEDVHAESVRQQEALKQ
;
A
#
# COMPACT_ATOMS: atom_id res chain seq x y z
N MET A 1 2.31 -91.75 18.70
CA MET A 1 1.39 -90.60 18.92
C MET A 1 2.27 -89.37 19.13
N ARG A 2 1.98 -88.24 18.44
CA ARG A 2 2.78 -86.99 18.29
C ARG A 2 3.93 -87.12 17.26
N LEU A 3 3.80 -86.78 15.97
CA LEU A 3 3.25 -85.62 15.23
C LEU A 3 4.04 -84.32 15.44
N ILE A 4 5.04 -84.09 14.58
CA ILE A 4 5.53 -82.77 14.16
C ILE A 4 5.75 -82.86 12.64
N HIS A 5 5.01 -82.06 11.88
CA HIS A 5 5.25 -81.83 10.46
C HIS A 5 5.43 -80.32 10.25
N ILE A 6 6.49 -80.03 9.51
CA ILE A 6 6.95 -78.72 9.04
C ILE A 6 5.89 -78.13 8.11
N LEU A 7 5.55 -76.84 8.25
CA LEU A 7 4.84 -76.11 7.22
C LEU A 7 5.32 -74.66 7.15
N ALA A 8 5.65 -74.28 5.92
CA ALA A 8 6.22 -73.02 5.49
C ALA A 8 5.21 -71.87 5.56
N PHE A 9 5.69 -70.67 5.89
CA PHE A 9 4.92 -69.43 5.78
C PHE A 9 5.03 -68.88 4.35
N PRO A 10 3.91 -68.67 3.62
CA PRO A 10 3.91 -67.88 2.40
C PRO A 10 3.72 -66.39 2.74
N VAL A 11 4.55 -65.55 2.11
CA VAL A 11 4.42 -64.09 2.12
C VAL A 11 3.22 -63.71 1.25
N LEU A 12 2.18 -63.15 1.88
CA LEU A 12 1.00 -62.64 1.19
C LEU A 12 1.30 -61.22 0.67
N ALA A 13 1.56 -61.10 -0.63
CA ALA A 13 1.65 -59.81 -1.31
C ALA A 13 0.22 -59.25 -1.48
N LEU A 14 -0.09 -58.17 -0.76
CA LEU A 14 -1.36 -57.46 -0.88
C LEU A 14 -1.31 -56.56 -2.13
N ILE A 15 -1.99 -56.97 -3.20
CA ILE A 15 -2.22 -56.13 -4.38
C ILE A 15 -3.31 -55.13 -4.01
N ILE A 16 -2.95 -53.88 -3.76
CA ILE A 16 -3.89 -52.77 -3.67
C ILE A 16 -4.15 -52.27 -5.09
N LEU A 17 -5.28 -52.68 -5.67
CA LEU A 17 -5.83 -52.05 -6.87
C LEU A 17 -6.31 -50.64 -6.48
N SER A 18 -5.53 -49.61 -6.82
CA SER A 18 -6.02 -48.22 -6.76
C SER A 18 -6.94 -47.95 -7.95
N ALA A 19 -8.24 -47.90 -7.67
CA ALA A 19 -9.21 -47.36 -8.61
C ALA A 19 -8.87 -45.88 -8.85
N ARG A 20 -8.43 -45.54 -10.07
CA ARG A 20 -8.27 -44.14 -10.49
C ARG A 20 -9.66 -43.54 -10.68
N PRO A 21 -10.00 -42.38 -10.08
CA PRO A 21 -11.16 -41.64 -10.54
C PRO A 21 -10.83 -41.07 -11.92
N ALA A 22 -11.69 -41.37 -12.89
CA ALA A 22 -11.72 -40.70 -14.18
C ALA A 22 -12.50 -39.37 -14.04
N GLY A 23 -11.91 -38.28 -14.51
CA GLY A 23 -12.53 -36.94 -14.60
C GLY A 23 -12.15 -36.02 -13.42
N LEU A 24 -11.69 -34.78 -13.59
CA LEU A 24 -11.69 -33.87 -14.73
C LEU A 24 -10.29 -33.33 -15.00
N ASN A 25 -9.78 -33.50 -16.23
CA ASN A 25 -8.72 -32.65 -16.75
C ASN A 25 -9.39 -31.39 -17.31
N GLN A 26 -9.71 -30.41 -16.47
CA GLN A 26 -9.78 -29.03 -16.93
C GLN A 26 -8.36 -28.50 -16.91
N SER A 27 -7.69 -28.52 -18.05
CA SER A 27 -6.54 -27.65 -18.25
C SER A 27 -7.08 -26.21 -18.26
N HIS A 28 -7.26 -25.62 -17.07
CA HIS A 28 -7.36 -24.17 -17.01
C HIS A 28 -6.08 -23.61 -17.61
N ASN A 29 -6.20 -22.90 -18.72
CA ASN A 29 -5.08 -22.12 -19.24
C ASN A 29 -4.59 -21.24 -18.07
N LYS A 30 -3.31 -21.32 -17.73
CA LYS A 30 -2.69 -20.55 -16.63
C LYS A 30 -2.97 -19.04 -16.77
N ALA A 31 -3.23 -18.57 -18.00
CA ALA A 31 -3.64 -17.21 -18.32
C ALA A 31 -5.09 -16.86 -17.95
N ASP A 32 -6.03 -17.81 -17.96
CA ASP A 32 -7.43 -17.58 -17.56
C ASP A 32 -7.58 -17.45 -16.04
N THR A 33 -6.70 -18.11 -15.26
CA THR A 33 -6.67 -18.02 -13.79
C THR A 33 -5.98 -16.77 -13.25
N LEU A 34 -5.36 -15.96 -14.11
CA LEU A 34 -4.64 -14.73 -13.74
C LEU A 34 -5.39 -13.46 -14.21
N LYS A 35 -6.61 -13.59 -14.74
CA LYS A 35 -7.48 -12.45 -15.00
C LYS A 35 -7.86 -11.80 -13.66
N HIS A 36 -7.92 -10.47 -13.63
CA HIS A 36 -8.24 -9.69 -12.42
C HIS A 36 -7.25 -9.89 -11.24
N HIS A 37 -6.02 -10.32 -11.54
CA HIS A 37 -4.98 -10.56 -10.54
C HIS A 37 -3.87 -9.50 -10.58
N LEU A 38 -3.54 -8.90 -9.43
CA LEU A 38 -2.40 -8.01 -9.26
C LEU A 38 -1.15 -8.77 -8.84
N TYR A 39 -0.09 -8.70 -9.64
CA TYR A 39 1.23 -9.19 -9.28
C TYR A 39 2.13 -8.04 -8.84
N THR A 40 2.63 -8.08 -7.61
CA THR A 40 3.67 -7.16 -7.13
C THR A 40 5.01 -7.89 -7.04
N ALA A 41 6.04 -7.35 -7.68
CA ALA A 41 7.44 -7.73 -7.49
C ALA A 41 8.11 -6.70 -6.55
N GLY A 42 8.60 -7.14 -5.40
CA GLY A 42 9.16 -6.27 -4.37
C GLY A 42 8.11 -5.78 -3.37
N ILE A 43 8.54 -4.86 -2.49
CA ILE A 43 7.70 -4.26 -1.45
C ILE A 43 7.83 -2.74 -1.55
N GLY A 44 6.72 -2.02 -1.77
CA GLY A 44 6.73 -0.57 -1.97
C GLY A 44 7.39 0.21 -0.83
N GLY A 45 7.08 -0.15 0.42
CA GLY A 45 7.68 0.44 1.62
C GLY A 45 9.19 0.16 1.74
N ALA A 46 9.67 -0.95 1.18
CA ALA A 46 11.10 -1.27 1.13
C ALA A 46 11.83 -0.44 0.08
N LEU A 47 11.23 -0.27 -1.11
CA LEU A 47 11.72 0.64 -2.14
C LEU A 47 11.82 2.07 -1.57
N ILE A 48 10.74 2.59 -1.01
CA ILE A 48 10.69 3.93 -0.39
C ILE A 48 11.73 4.08 0.72
N GLY A 49 12.01 2.99 1.44
CA GLY A 49 12.99 2.98 2.52
C GLY A 49 14.44 2.73 2.09
N GLY A 50 14.76 2.57 0.80
CA GLY A 50 16.14 2.48 0.34
C GLY A 50 16.57 1.16 -0.32
N LEU A 51 15.66 0.23 -0.61
CA LEU A 51 16.01 -1.02 -1.31
C LEU A 51 15.82 -0.85 -2.82
N TYR A 52 16.86 -0.38 -3.51
CA TYR A 52 16.80 -0.02 -4.94
C TYR A 52 17.46 -1.05 -5.87
N ASP A 53 18.12 -2.08 -5.35
CA ASP A 53 18.85 -3.03 -6.18
C ASP A 53 17.91 -3.79 -7.13
N GLY A 54 18.42 -4.12 -8.31
CA GLY A 54 17.68 -4.86 -9.33
C GLY A 54 17.58 -6.34 -9.00
N ILE A 55 16.36 -6.85 -8.83
CA ILE A 55 16.12 -8.26 -8.45
C ILE A 55 15.28 -8.98 -9.51
N TYR A 56 14.35 -8.26 -10.13
CA TYR A 56 13.30 -8.88 -10.95
C TYR A 56 13.52 -8.62 -12.44
N PRO A 57 13.87 -9.65 -13.24
CA PRO A 57 14.03 -9.47 -14.68
C PRO A 57 12.73 -9.04 -15.35
N TYR A 58 12.82 -8.09 -16.27
CA TYR A 58 11.69 -7.59 -17.06
C TYR A 58 10.98 -8.70 -17.83
N GLY A 59 11.73 -9.68 -18.37
CA GLY A 59 11.14 -10.86 -19.01
C GLY A 59 10.27 -11.70 -18.07
N SER A 60 10.57 -11.73 -16.78
CA SER A 60 9.76 -12.40 -15.76
C SER A 60 8.48 -11.61 -15.47
N LEU A 61 8.58 -10.28 -15.35
CA LEU A 61 7.41 -9.41 -15.11
C LEU A 61 6.35 -9.56 -16.21
N LYS A 62 6.78 -9.68 -17.48
CA LYS A 62 5.89 -9.91 -18.63
C LYS A 62 5.11 -11.23 -18.56
N GLN A 63 5.53 -12.20 -17.74
CA GLN A 63 4.79 -13.45 -17.50
C GLN A 63 3.63 -13.27 -16.52
N HIS A 64 3.55 -12.11 -15.87
CA HIS A 64 2.52 -11.81 -14.86
C HIS A 64 1.58 -10.67 -15.29
N GLY A 65 1.86 -9.99 -16.40
CA GLY A 65 0.99 -8.94 -16.89
C GLY A 65 1.47 -8.28 -18.17
N ASN A 66 0.57 -7.52 -18.77
CA ASN A 66 0.81 -6.68 -19.95
C ASN A 66 0.62 -5.19 -19.67
N PHE A 67 0.26 -4.84 -18.43
CA PHE A 67 -0.05 -3.50 -17.96
C PHE A 67 0.55 -3.31 -16.57
N GLY A 68 1.09 -2.12 -16.29
CA GLY A 68 1.62 -1.81 -14.98
C GLY A 68 2.67 -0.71 -14.95
N LEU A 69 3.27 -0.54 -13.78
CA LEU A 69 4.30 0.48 -13.53
C LEU A 69 5.28 0.00 -12.45
N GLY A 70 6.38 0.72 -12.28
CA GLY A 70 7.37 0.38 -11.26
C GLY A 70 8.60 1.25 -11.30
N ALA A 71 9.66 0.79 -10.63
CA ALA A 71 10.96 1.43 -10.59
C ALA A 71 12.03 0.47 -11.16
N PRO A 72 12.94 0.99 -12.01
CA PRO A 72 14.07 0.20 -12.49
C PRO A 72 15.07 -0.07 -11.36
N ALA A 73 16.00 -0.98 -11.61
CA ALA A 73 17.17 -1.15 -10.76
C ALA A 73 17.87 0.19 -10.53
N LEU A 74 18.36 0.38 -9.30
CA LEU A 74 19.05 1.58 -8.83
C LEU A 74 18.25 2.86 -9.01
N LEU A 75 16.92 2.79 -9.13
CA LEU A 75 16.06 3.97 -9.28
C LEU A 75 16.45 4.86 -10.49
N ASP A 76 16.95 4.27 -11.57
CA ASP A 76 17.26 4.99 -12.83
C ASP A 76 15.97 5.45 -13.56
N GLY A 77 15.21 6.33 -12.94
CA GLY A 77 13.96 6.86 -13.46
C GLY A 77 12.75 5.97 -13.15
N GLU A 78 11.85 5.84 -14.12
CA GLU A 78 10.49 5.30 -13.92
C GLU A 78 10.16 4.23 -14.96
N LEU A 79 9.41 3.20 -14.58
CA LEU A 79 8.97 2.12 -15.50
C LEU A 79 7.47 2.19 -15.80
N ILE A 80 7.14 1.87 -17.05
CA ILE A 80 5.78 1.57 -17.50
C ILE A 80 5.79 0.25 -18.24
N ILE A 81 4.83 -0.61 -17.91
CA ILE A 81 4.49 -1.82 -18.66
C ILE A 81 3.19 -1.52 -19.40
N PHE A 82 3.22 -1.54 -20.72
CA PHE A 82 2.05 -1.25 -21.54
C PHE A 82 2.04 -2.11 -22.79
N ASN A 83 0.92 -2.79 -23.05
CA ASN A 83 0.75 -3.75 -24.13
C ASN A 83 1.88 -4.80 -24.22
N GLY A 84 2.32 -5.29 -23.05
CA GLY A 84 3.36 -6.33 -22.94
C GLY A 84 4.78 -5.83 -23.21
N LYS A 85 4.97 -4.53 -23.45
CA LYS A 85 6.26 -3.87 -23.59
C LYS A 85 6.59 -3.10 -22.32
N ILE A 86 7.87 -2.91 -22.06
CA ILE A 86 8.34 -2.12 -20.92
C ILE A 86 9.10 -0.92 -21.46
N TYR A 87 8.81 0.24 -20.89
CA TYR A 87 9.42 1.52 -21.20
C TYR A 87 10.05 2.08 -19.94
N GLN A 88 11.24 2.65 -20.08
CA GLN A 88 11.94 3.35 -19.01
C GLN A 88 12.04 4.83 -19.36
N THR A 89 11.59 5.70 -18.47
CA THR A 89 11.84 7.15 -18.54
C THR A 89 12.95 7.49 -17.56
N GLN A 90 14.09 7.94 -18.06
CA GLN A 90 15.25 8.31 -17.23
C GLN A 90 15.10 9.73 -16.66
N TYR A 91 15.91 10.07 -15.66
CA TYR A 91 15.99 11.42 -15.08
C TYR A 91 16.40 12.53 -16.06
N THR A 92 16.91 12.15 -17.24
CA THR A 92 17.21 13.05 -18.35
C THR A 92 15.97 13.40 -19.18
N GLY A 93 14.83 12.74 -18.93
CA GLY A 93 13.58 12.86 -19.68
C GLY A 93 13.47 11.90 -20.86
N LYS A 94 14.57 11.22 -21.22
CA LYS A 94 14.57 10.25 -22.33
C LYS A 94 13.74 9.02 -21.96
N THR A 95 12.76 8.69 -22.80
CA THR A 95 11.99 7.45 -22.70
C THR A 95 12.30 6.50 -23.86
N PHE A 96 12.44 5.21 -23.56
CA PHE A 96 12.72 4.18 -24.57
C PHE A 96 12.22 2.80 -24.12
N GLU A 97 11.96 1.92 -25.09
CA GLU A 97 11.65 0.51 -24.84
C GLU A 97 12.90 -0.22 -24.33
N VAL A 98 12.76 -0.98 -23.25
CA VAL A 98 13.85 -1.73 -22.59
C VAL A 98 13.81 -3.20 -22.96
N ASN A 99 14.96 -3.88 -22.84
CA ASN A 99 15.07 -5.31 -23.12
C ASN A 99 14.76 -6.17 -21.89
N ASP A 100 14.44 -7.44 -22.12
CA ASP A 100 13.95 -8.35 -21.08
C ASP A 100 14.98 -8.72 -19.99
N LYS A 101 16.28 -8.44 -20.21
CA LYS A 101 17.36 -8.79 -19.28
C LYS A 101 17.58 -7.72 -18.20
N GLN A 102 17.08 -6.52 -18.41
CA GLN A 102 17.15 -5.46 -17.40
C GLN A 102 16.26 -5.82 -16.21
N LEU A 103 16.57 -5.24 -15.06
CA LEU A 103 16.00 -5.60 -13.77
C LEU A 103 15.19 -4.46 -13.18
N ALA A 104 14.08 -4.79 -12.51
CA ALA A 104 13.31 -3.88 -11.67
C ALA A 104 13.73 -4.06 -10.20
N SER A 105 13.61 -2.97 -9.44
CA SER A 105 13.64 -2.99 -7.98
C SER A 105 12.24 -3.22 -7.40
N PHE A 106 11.22 -2.66 -8.06
CA PHE A 106 9.82 -2.80 -7.71
C PHE A 106 8.94 -2.71 -8.96
N ALA A 107 7.88 -3.53 -9.04
CA ALA A 107 6.88 -3.40 -10.11
C ALA A 107 5.52 -3.94 -9.69
N MET A 108 4.45 -3.31 -10.20
CA MET A 108 3.07 -3.77 -10.11
C MET A 108 2.57 -4.06 -11.52
N VAL A 109 2.17 -5.30 -11.79
CA VAL A 109 1.67 -5.71 -13.12
C VAL A 109 0.39 -6.56 -13.01
N ASN A 110 -0.49 -6.42 -14.00
CA ASN A 110 -1.61 -7.31 -14.21
C ASN A 110 -1.84 -7.54 -15.72
N TYR A 111 -2.60 -8.58 -16.05
CA TYR A 111 -3.19 -8.68 -17.39
C TYR A 111 -4.44 -7.82 -17.44
N PHE A 112 -4.36 -6.69 -18.13
CA PHE A 112 -5.42 -5.68 -18.13
C PHE A 112 -6.62 -6.08 -18.99
N HIS A 113 -7.77 -6.18 -18.34
CA HIS A 113 -9.05 -6.56 -18.94
C HIS A 113 -10.15 -5.63 -18.41
N PRO A 114 -10.29 -4.42 -18.97
CA PRO A 114 -11.18 -3.42 -18.41
C PRO A 114 -12.64 -3.86 -18.51
N SER A 115 -13.37 -3.71 -17.40
CA SER A 115 -14.79 -3.99 -17.28
C SER A 115 -15.64 -2.70 -17.25
N ILE A 116 -15.02 -1.55 -16.99
CA ILE A 116 -15.66 -0.24 -16.92
C ILE A 116 -14.99 0.69 -17.93
N LYS A 117 -15.79 1.46 -18.67
CA LYS A 117 -15.31 2.51 -19.60
C LYS A 117 -16.05 3.81 -19.37
N ILE A 118 -15.32 4.92 -19.33
CA ILE A 118 -15.86 6.26 -19.08
C ILE A 118 -15.24 7.22 -20.09
N THR A 119 -16.05 8.10 -20.68
CA THR A 119 -15.58 9.19 -21.53
C THR A 119 -16.11 10.50 -20.96
N PRO A 120 -15.33 11.17 -20.08
CA PRO A 120 -15.71 12.47 -19.54
C PRO A 120 -15.85 13.51 -20.67
N ASN A 121 -16.81 14.42 -20.52
CA ASN A 121 -17.07 15.48 -21.50
C ASN A 121 -16.54 16.86 -21.07
N LYS A 122 -15.73 16.90 -20.00
CA LYS A 122 -15.16 18.11 -19.44
C LYS A 122 -13.69 17.88 -19.09
N ALA A 123 -12.88 18.90 -19.35
CA ALA A 123 -11.54 19.01 -18.82
C ALA A 123 -11.57 19.00 -17.28
N MET A 124 -10.61 18.32 -16.67
CA MET A 124 -10.46 18.20 -15.22
C MET A 124 -9.00 18.37 -14.85
N ASP A 125 -8.73 19.10 -13.78
CA ASP A 125 -7.44 18.99 -13.11
C ASP A 125 -7.31 17.65 -12.39
N LYS A 126 -6.15 17.39 -11.78
CA LYS A 126 -5.91 16.14 -11.03
C LYS A 126 -6.96 15.89 -9.95
N ALA A 127 -7.39 16.92 -9.22
CA ALA A 127 -8.37 16.77 -8.14
C ALA A 127 -9.75 16.39 -8.69
N GLY A 128 -10.19 17.04 -9.77
CA GLY A 128 -11.41 16.71 -10.48
C GLY A 128 -11.40 15.30 -11.07
N LEU A 129 -10.27 14.87 -11.64
CA LEU A 129 -10.11 13.50 -12.15
C LEU A 129 -10.24 12.47 -11.03
N PHE A 130 -9.56 12.66 -9.90
CA PHE A 130 -9.64 11.73 -8.77
C PHE A 130 -11.05 11.71 -8.14
N HIS A 131 -11.71 12.87 -8.05
CA HIS A 131 -13.10 12.93 -7.61
C HIS A 131 -14.05 12.15 -8.53
N LEU A 132 -13.87 12.26 -9.85
CA LEU A 132 -14.63 11.47 -10.82
C LEU A 132 -14.38 9.97 -10.60
N LEU A 133 -13.12 9.55 -10.49
CA LEU A 133 -12.77 8.15 -10.27
C LEU A 133 -13.39 7.63 -8.96
N ASP A 134 -13.29 8.37 -7.86
CA ASP A 134 -13.88 7.97 -6.57
C ASP A 134 -15.43 7.89 -6.61
N SER A 135 -16.08 8.69 -7.46
CA SER A 135 -17.54 8.59 -7.66
C SER A 135 -17.97 7.27 -8.32
N VAL A 136 -17.07 6.63 -9.06
CA VAL A 136 -17.31 5.34 -9.72
C VAL A 136 -16.78 4.17 -8.89
N LEU A 137 -15.61 4.35 -8.26
CA LEU A 137 -14.89 3.33 -7.48
C LEU A 137 -15.35 3.31 -6.02
N THR A 138 -16.65 3.11 -5.83
CA THR A 138 -17.35 3.20 -4.54
C THR A 138 -16.90 2.16 -3.50
N ASN A 139 -16.41 1.00 -3.93
CA ASN A 139 -15.73 0.08 -3.02
C ASN A 139 -14.32 0.61 -2.73
N VAL A 140 -14.19 1.32 -1.60
CA VAL A 140 -12.94 1.90 -1.09
C VAL A 140 -11.85 0.86 -0.78
N ASN A 141 -12.25 -0.40 -0.57
CA ASN A 141 -11.35 -1.51 -0.31
C ASN A 141 -11.03 -2.34 -1.56
N GLY A 142 -11.51 -1.93 -2.73
CA GLY A 142 -11.22 -2.58 -4.00
C GLY A 142 -9.85 -2.20 -4.56
N MET A 143 -9.29 -3.09 -5.37
CA MET A 143 -8.08 -2.87 -6.16
C MET A 143 -8.47 -2.59 -7.60
N TYR A 144 -7.91 -1.54 -8.21
CA TYR A 144 -8.28 -1.14 -9.56
C TYR A 144 -7.03 -0.85 -10.39
N ALA A 145 -6.92 -1.46 -11.56
CA ALA A 145 -6.01 -1.01 -12.60
C ALA A 145 -6.75 -0.01 -13.50
N ILE A 146 -6.12 1.12 -13.81
CA ILE A 146 -6.76 2.25 -14.46
C ILE A 146 -5.89 2.71 -15.61
N HIS A 147 -6.44 2.63 -16.82
CA HIS A 147 -5.85 3.15 -18.04
C HIS A 147 -6.58 4.43 -18.45
N ILE A 148 -5.84 5.52 -18.68
CA ILE A 148 -6.41 6.75 -19.22
C ILE A 148 -5.66 7.14 -20.49
N SER A 149 -6.29 6.97 -21.63
CA SER A 149 -5.74 7.35 -22.93
C SER A 149 -6.36 8.65 -23.43
N GLY A 150 -5.57 9.54 -24.03
CA GLY A 150 -6.12 10.73 -24.68
C GLY A 150 -5.17 11.90 -24.74
N THR A 151 -5.74 13.10 -24.70
CA THR A 151 -5.01 14.38 -24.67
C THR A 151 -5.06 15.05 -23.31
N PHE A 152 -3.96 15.70 -22.96
CA PHE A 152 -3.79 16.45 -21.72
C PHE A 152 -3.31 17.85 -22.10
N SER A 153 -4.05 18.88 -21.70
CA SER A 153 -3.63 20.27 -21.94
C SER A 153 -2.29 20.57 -21.27
N THR A 154 -2.12 20.09 -20.03
CA THR A 154 -0.85 20.08 -19.32
C THR A 154 -0.66 18.75 -18.61
N LEU A 155 0.57 18.28 -18.56
CA LEU A 155 0.94 17.09 -17.80
C LEU A 155 2.32 17.30 -17.19
N LYS A 156 2.40 17.10 -15.88
CA LYS A 156 3.65 17.18 -15.13
C LYS A 156 4.05 15.80 -14.65
N THR A 157 5.26 15.38 -14.97
CA THR A 157 5.85 14.12 -14.49
C THR A 157 7.14 14.35 -13.72
N ARG A 158 7.64 13.31 -13.06
CA ARG A 158 9.00 13.26 -12.49
C ARG A 158 9.75 12.01 -12.94
N ALA A 159 11.08 12.04 -12.79
CA ALA A 159 11.93 10.87 -12.75
C ALA A 159 13.14 11.11 -11.81
N PHE A 160 13.60 10.06 -11.12
CA PHE A 160 14.78 10.11 -10.25
C PHE A 160 16.08 9.74 -10.99
N PRO A 161 17.22 10.35 -10.65
CA PRO A 161 18.52 9.88 -11.11
C PRO A 161 18.90 8.56 -10.43
N PRO A 162 19.75 7.74 -11.07
CA PRO A 162 20.20 6.49 -10.49
C PRO A 162 20.97 6.72 -9.18
N VAL A 163 20.79 5.81 -8.23
CA VAL A 163 21.57 5.71 -7.01
C VAL A 163 22.75 4.75 -7.18
N LYS A 164 23.64 4.72 -6.19
CA LYS A 164 24.69 3.69 -6.12
C LYS A 164 24.11 2.38 -5.59
N GLU A 165 24.71 1.27 -5.99
CA GLU A 165 24.41 -0.05 -5.42
C GLU A 165 24.59 -0.03 -3.88
N HIS A 166 23.69 -0.70 -3.16
CA HIS A 166 23.62 -0.69 -1.69
C HIS A 166 23.46 0.70 -1.05
N GLN A 167 22.99 1.70 -1.80
CA GLN A 167 22.62 2.98 -1.21
C GLN A 167 21.24 2.88 -0.56
N HIS A 168 21.20 2.93 0.77
CA HIS A 168 19.94 2.82 1.54
C HIS A 168 19.34 4.16 1.97
N THR A 169 19.62 5.25 1.23
CA THR A 169 19.00 6.54 1.51
C THR A 169 17.49 6.44 1.24
N PRO A 170 16.62 6.79 2.21
CA PRO A 170 15.18 6.81 1.98
C PRO A 170 14.81 7.73 0.80
N LEU A 171 13.84 7.33 0.00
CA LEU A 171 13.46 8.04 -1.22
C LEU A 171 12.95 9.47 -0.91
N ALA A 172 12.26 9.63 0.22
CA ALA A 172 11.79 10.93 0.71
C ALA A 172 12.93 11.93 1.00
N ASP A 173 14.14 11.46 1.28
CA ASP A 173 15.31 12.31 1.52
C ASP A 173 16.04 12.69 0.22
N MET A 174 15.68 12.05 -0.90
CA MET A 174 16.23 12.31 -2.23
C MET A 174 15.32 13.16 -3.11
N LEU A 175 14.21 13.69 -2.59
CA LEU A 175 13.24 14.48 -3.37
C LEU A 175 13.85 15.73 -4.03
N SER A 176 14.98 16.25 -3.53
CA SER A 176 15.69 17.35 -4.19
C SER A 176 16.43 16.93 -5.47
N LEU A 177 16.64 15.63 -5.68
CA LEU A 177 17.38 15.06 -6.82
C LEU A 177 16.47 14.72 -8.01
N GLN A 178 15.16 14.61 -7.79
CA GLN A 178 14.21 14.30 -8.85
C GLN A 178 14.17 15.43 -9.89
N HIS A 179 13.94 15.07 -11.16
CA HIS A 179 13.73 16.03 -12.23
C HIS A 179 12.25 16.04 -12.61
N PHE A 180 11.64 17.22 -12.68
CA PHE A 180 10.29 17.41 -13.19
C PHE A 180 10.29 17.74 -14.67
N PHE A 181 9.32 17.17 -15.39
CA PHE A 181 9.05 17.49 -16.80
C PHE A 181 7.63 18.04 -16.90
N THR A 182 7.42 19.00 -17.79
CA THR A 182 6.09 19.54 -18.09
C THR A 182 5.85 19.48 -19.58
N TYR A 183 4.78 18.79 -19.96
CA TYR A 183 4.35 18.61 -21.33
C TYR A 183 3.08 19.44 -21.56
N ASN A 184 3.05 20.19 -22.65
CA ASN A 184 1.88 20.97 -23.07
C ASN A 184 1.24 20.29 -24.26
N SER A 185 -0.09 20.15 -24.25
CA SER A 185 -0.85 19.45 -25.30
C SER A 185 -0.33 18.03 -25.55
N ALA A 186 -0.05 17.30 -24.47
CA ALA A 186 0.46 15.94 -24.54
C ALA A 186 -0.62 14.97 -25.02
N GLN A 187 -0.23 13.98 -25.82
CA GLN A 187 -1.06 12.84 -26.17
C GLN A 187 -0.38 11.57 -25.69
N GLY A 188 -1.12 10.67 -25.05
CA GLY A 188 -0.55 9.41 -24.58
C GLY A 188 -1.44 8.67 -23.59
N ASP A 189 -0.78 7.87 -22.77
CA ASP A 189 -1.39 6.86 -21.91
C ASP A 189 -0.93 7.11 -20.46
N LEU A 190 -1.88 7.29 -19.54
CA LEU A 190 -1.64 7.08 -18.11
C LEU A 190 -1.95 5.63 -17.77
N VAL A 191 -0.98 4.98 -17.16
CA VAL A 191 -1.03 3.60 -16.69
C VAL A 191 -0.88 3.66 -15.19
N GLY A 192 -1.82 3.08 -14.44
CA GLY A 192 -1.78 3.19 -12.99
C GLY A 192 -2.80 2.36 -12.25
N TYR A 193 -2.83 2.57 -10.94
CA TYR A 193 -3.67 1.81 -10.03
C TYR A 193 -4.33 2.73 -9.00
N ARG A 194 -5.46 2.25 -8.45
CA ARG A 194 -6.02 2.73 -7.19
C ARG A 194 -6.09 1.57 -6.21
N LEU A 195 -5.23 1.59 -5.20
CA LEU A 195 -5.09 0.50 -4.23
C LEU A 195 -5.65 0.90 -2.85
N PRO A 196 -6.22 -0.05 -2.08
CA PRO A 196 -6.80 0.21 -0.78
C PRO A 196 -5.74 0.37 0.32
N VAL A 197 -6.09 1.07 1.40
CA VAL A 197 -5.17 1.44 2.50
C VAL A 197 -4.53 0.22 3.17
N PHE A 198 -5.21 -0.93 3.24
CA PHE A 198 -4.62 -2.13 3.86
C PHE A 198 -3.40 -2.68 3.09
N MET A 199 -3.18 -2.23 1.85
CA MET A 199 -2.03 -2.62 1.04
C MET A 199 -0.82 -1.69 1.21
N ASP A 200 -0.92 -0.66 2.06
CA ASP A 200 0.23 0.14 2.46
C ASP A 200 1.38 -0.76 2.94
N ASN A 201 2.62 -0.33 2.68
CA ASN A 201 3.86 -1.11 2.71
C ASN A 201 4.03 -2.08 1.55
N THR A 202 3.11 -3.03 1.33
CA THR A 202 3.29 -3.99 0.21
C THR A 202 3.31 -3.26 -1.13
N ASN A 203 2.50 -2.23 -1.25
CA ASN A 203 2.42 -1.30 -2.37
C ASN A 203 2.30 0.14 -1.84
N ILE A 204 1.88 1.04 -2.73
CA ILE A 204 1.52 2.42 -2.43
C ILE A 204 0.00 2.51 -2.58
N SER A 205 -0.73 2.76 -1.48
CA SER A 205 -2.19 2.93 -1.56
C SER A 205 -2.60 4.27 -2.17
N GLY A 206 -3.86 4.36 -2.58
CA GLY A 206 -4.39 5.51 -3.31
C GLY A 206 -4.05 5.44 -4.80
N TYR A 207 -4.09 6.60 -5.46
CA TYR A 207 -3.84 6.72 -6.90
C TYR A 207 -2.34 6.84 -7.19
N HIS A 208 -1.83 5.95 -8.04
CA HIS A 208 -0.45 5.96 -8.53
C HIS A 208 -0.46 5.77 -10.03
N PHE A 209 0.00 6.77 -10.78
CA PHE A 209 0.02 6.76 -12.24
C PHE A 209 1.39 7.12 -12.79
N HIS A 210 1.80 6.43 -13.84
CA HIS A 210 2.90 6.82 -14.71
C HIS A 210 2.34 7.19 -16.09
N PHE A 211 3.02 8.08 -16.82
CA PHE A 211 2.65 8.53 -18.15
C PHE A 211 3.62 8.03 -19.23
N LEU A 212 3.07 7.70 -20.40
CA LEU A 212 3.81 7.36 -21.60
C LEU A 212 3.25 8.12 -22.80
N SER A 213 4.07 8.92 -23.48
CA SER A 213 3.63 9.65 -24.67
C SER A 213 3.22 8.71 -25.81
N ALA A 214 2.40 9.20 -26.74
CA ALA A 214 1.99 8.46 -27.93
C ALA A 214 3.19 8.06 -28.78
N GLN A 215 4.23 8.91 -28.85
CA GLN A 215 5.47 8.68 -29.57
C GLN A 215 6.47 7.79 -28.79
N LYS A 216 6.14 7.41 -27.55
CA LYS A 216 6.95 6.52 -26.68
C LYS A 216 8.36 7.05 -26.39
N ASN A 217 8.51 8.38 -26.37
CA ASN A 217 9.79 9.08 -26.18
C ASN A 217 9.80 10.02 -24.97
N GLU A 218 8.65 10.22 -24.32
CA GLU A 218 8.45 11.04 -23.12
C GLU A 218 7.58 10.27 -22.11
N GLY A 219 7.72 10.58 -20.82
CA GLY A 219 7.01 9.83 -19.80
C GLY A 219 7.32 10.23 -18.35
N GLY A 220 7.19 9.28 -17.44
CA GLY A 220 7.57 9.41 -16.04
C GLY A 220 6.40 9.28 -15.07
N HIS A 221 6.69 9.44 -13.78
CA HIS A 221 5.70 9.34 -12.72
C HIS A 221 4.82 10.60 -12.71
N MET A 222 3.50 10.46 -12.76
CA MET A 222 2.57 11.59 -12.86
C MET A 222 2.50 12.37 -11.55
N ILE A 223 2.71 13.69 -11.63
CA ILE A 223 2.67 14.62 -10.49
C ILE A 223 1.42 15.49 -10.55
N ASP A 224 1.09 16.01 -11.73
CA ASP A 224 -0.08 16.86 -11.91
C ASP A 224 -0.55 16.84 -13.37
N LEU A 225 -1.80 17.20 -13.61
CA LEU A 225 -2.37 17.21 -14.97
C LEU A 225 -3.56 18.16 -15.10
N LEU A 226 -3.84 18.50 -16.35
CA LEU A 226 -5.11 19.03 -16.82
C LEU A 226 -5.54 18.19 -18.03
N THR A 227 -6.60 17.40 -17.86
CA THR A 227 -7.14 16.57 -18.94
C THR A 227 -7.81 17.43 -20.00
N ASP A 228 -7.81 16.94 -21.23
CA ASP A 228 -8.63 17.48 -22.31
C ASP A 228 -9.59 16.38 -22.80
N HIS A 229 -9.31 15.73 -23.93
CA HIS A 229 -10.13 14.64 -24.46
C HIS A 229 -9.56 13.29 -24.03
N ILE A 230 -10.18 12.64 -23.04
CA ILE A 230 -9.71 11.36 -22.49
C ILE A 230 -10.77 10.26 -22.51
N GLN A 231 -10.30 9.02 -22.56
CA GLN A 231 -11.06 7.82 -22.26
C GLN A 231 -10.41 7.12 -21.07
N ILE A 232 -11.23 6.71 -20.11
CA ILE A 232 -10.83 5.99 -18.91
C ILE A 232 -11.35 4.56 -19.03
N GLU A 233 -10.47 3.59 -18.87
CA GLU A 233 -10.79 2.18 -18.80
C GLU A 233 -10.31 1.63 -17.45
N ILE A 234 -11.16 0.85 -16.77
CA ILE A 234 -10.87 0.36 -15.42
C ILE A 234 -11.10 -1.15 -15.38
N ASP A 235 -10.10 -1.85 -14.85
CA ASP A 235 -10.14 -3.27 -14.53
C ASP A 235 -10.19 -3.43 -13.00
N VAL A 236 -11.21 -4.16 -12.52
CA VAL A 236 -11.39 -4.44 -11.10
C VAL A 236 -10.63 -5.72 -10.79
N LEU A 237 -9.71 -5.64 -9.83
CA LEU A 237 -8.86 -6.75 -9.42
C LEU A 237 -9.40 -7.37 -8.12
N ASP A 238 -9.40 -8.70 -8.04
CA ASP A 238 -10.00 -9.46 -6.93
C ASP A 238 -8.98 -10.28 -6.12
N SER A 239 -7.75 -10.34 -6.60
CA SER A 239 -6.67 -11.09 -5.97
C SER A 239 -5.34 -10.39 -6.21
N TYR A 240 -4.40 -10.60 -5.30
CA TYR A 240 -3.04 -10.12 -5.46
C TYR A 240 -2.04 -11.11 -4.88
N ASN A 241 -0.83 -11.14 -5.46
CA ASN A 241 0.31 -11.80 -4.85
C ASN A 241 1.48 -10.83 -4.72
N VAL A 242 2.38 -11.11 -3.79
CA VAL A 242 3.61 -10.35 -3.60
C VAL A 242 4.80 -11.29 -3.69
N GLN A 243 5.71 -11.04 -4.63
CA GLN A 243 7.00 -11.70 -4.68
C GLN A 243 8.00 -10.87 -3.87
N VAL A 244 8.36 -11.35 -2.68
CA VAL A 244 9.31 -10.68 -1.80
C VAL A 244 10.75 -10.77 -2.32
N PRO A 245 11.61 -9.79 -2.03
CA PRO A 245 13.05 -9.89 -2.29
C PRO A 245 13.69 -11.04 -1.51
N ALA A 246 14.66 -11.72 -2.11
CA ALA A 246 15.48 -12.74 -1.44
C ALA A 246 16.92 -12.23 -1.27
N THR A 247 17.06 -11.09 -0.59
CA THR A 247 18.35 -10.40 -0.38
C THR A 247 18.60 -10.16 1.10
N SER A 248 19.89 -10.11 1.48
CA SER A 248 20.29 -9.80 2.86
C SER A 248 19.74 -8.45 3.34
N ASP A 249 19.74 -7.42 2.48
CA ASP A 249 19.23 -6.10 2.87
C ASP A 249 17.73 -6.13 3.18
N TYR A 250 16.96 -6.96 2.48
CA TYR A 250 15.55 -7.19 2.77
C TYR A 250 15.33 -7.95 4.09
N GLU A 251 16.13 -8.99 4.35
CA GLU A 251 16.06 -9.76 5.60
C GLU A 251 16.29 -8.89 6.86
N HIS A 252 17.10 -7.84 6.73
CA HIS A 252 17.44 -6.92 7.81
C HIS A 252 16.67 -5.58 7.75
N PHE A 253 15.71 -5.44 6.83
CA PHE A 253 14.97 -4.20 6.66
C PHE A 253 13.93 -3.99 7.78
N ASP A 254 13.96 -2.82 8.42
CA ASP A 254 13.02 -2.48 9.49
C ASP A 254 11.66 -2.02 8.94
N PHE A 255 10.73 -2.96 8.80
CA PHE A 255 9.32 -2.69 8.47
C PHE A 255 8.50 -2.09 9.62
N LYS A 256 9.01 -2.02 10.85
CA LYS A 256 8.27 -1.41 11.98
C LYS A 256 8.33 0.11 11.96
N LYS A 257 9.36 0.69 11.32
CA LYS A 257 9.46 2.14 11.16
C LYS A 257 8.31 2.66 10.30
N ASN A 258 7.53 3.59 10.87
CA ASN A 258 6.45 4.28 10.17
C ASN A 258 7.03 5.14 9.02
N ARG A 259 6.56 4.89 7.79
CA ARG A 259 6.96 5.58 6.55
C ARG A 259 5.79 6.21 5.81
N GLU A 260 4.64 6.39 6.48
CA GLU A 260 3.43 6.91 5.82
C GLU A 260 3.65 8.28 5.18
N GLU A 261 4.33 9.20 5.88
CA GLU A 261 4.65 10.52 5.32
C GLU A 261 5.74 10.44 4.24
N ASP A 262 6.72 9.54 4.39
CA ASP A 262 7.74 9.32 3.36
C ASP A 262 7.06 8.91 2.05
N ILE A 263 6.17 7.92 2.08
CA ILE A 263 5.38 7.46 0.93
C ILE A 263 4.59 8.64 0.33
N LYS A 264 3.80 9.35 1.13
CA LYS A 264 2.98 10.48 0.65
C LYS A 264 3.82 11.59 0.02
N SER A 265 4.99 11.90 0.58
CA SER A 265 5.86 12.95 0.05
C SER A 265 6.49 12.56 -1.28
N VAL A 266 6.84 11.28 -1.46
CA VAL A 266 7.40 10.76 -2.71
C VAL A 266 6.38 10.80 -3.84
N GLU A 267 5.15 10.35 -3.58
CA GLU A 267 4.07 10.34 -4.58
C GLU A 267 3.61 11.75 -4.98
N ARG A 268 3.73 12.73 -4.08
CA ARG A 268 3.43 14.14 -4.39
C ARG A 268 4.58 14.84 -5.12
N GLY A 269 5.75 14.22 -5.20
CA GLY A 269 6.97 14.85 -5.70
C GLY A 269 7.51 15.93 -4.75
N GLY A 270 7.23 15.86 -3.46
CA GLY A 270 7.73 16.86 -2.52
C GLY A 270 7.27 16.61 -1.09
N LYS A 271 8.11 16.97 -0.12
CA LYS A 271 7.67 17.11 1.27
C LYS A 271 6.55 18.15 1.31
N ALA A 272 5.56 17.97 2.17
CA ALA A 272 4.48 18.95 2.33
C ALA A 272 5.09 20.34 2.52
N GLN A 273 5.04 21.17 1.48
CA GLN A 273 5.47 22.55 1.58
C GLN A 273 4.41 23.25 2.43
N ALA A 274 4.85 23.92 3.50
CA ALA A 274 4.03 24.97 4.11
C ALA A 274 3.71 25.97 3.00
N GLN A 275 2.48 25.93 2.48
CA GLN A 275 2.05 26.73 1.35
C GLN A 275 2.02 28.21 1.76
N THR A 276 3.03 28.97 1.34
CA THR A 276 2.89 30.42 1.14
C THR A 276 1.86 30.63 0.04
N GLN A 277 0.72 31.16 0.42
CA GLN A 277 -0.46 31.19 -0.41
C GLN A 277 -0.71 32.63 -0.89
N GLY A 278 -1.08 32.78 -2.16
CA GLY A 278 -1.96 33.86 -2.59
C GLY A 278 -3.40 33.35 -2.42
N SER A 279 -4.18 33.98 -1.54
CA SER A 279 -5.14 33.38 -0.58
C SER A 279 -4.39 32.84 0.65
N LYS A 280 -4.93 32.70 1.87
CA LYS A 280 -4.18 32.16 3.03
C LYS A 280 -4.95 30.97 3.64
N VAL A 281 -4.53 29.73 3.40
CA VAL A 281 -4.90 28.57 4.23
C VAL A 281 -3.77 28.51 5.23
N ASP A 282 -4.10 29.05 6.37
CA ASP A 282 -3.28 29.18 7.56
C ASP A 282 -2.65 27.81 7.90
N THR A 283 -1.33 27.75 8.07
CA THR A 283 -0.62 26.56 8.57
C THR A 283 -1.23 26.08 9.89
N MET A 284 -1.82 26.99 10.68
CA MET A 284 -2.59 26.60 11.84
C MET A 284 -3.83 25.81 11.47
N THR A 285 -4.52 26.08 10.36
CA THR A 285 -5.68 25.28 9.90
C THR A 285 -5.27 23.83 9.65
N VAL A 286 -4.13 23.57 9.00
CA VAL A 286 -3.67 22.19 8.75
C VAL A 286 -3.36 21.45 10.06
N TYR A 287 -2.65 22.10 10.98
CA TYR A 287 -2.38 21.48 12.29
C TYR A 287 -3.62 21.40 13.16
N ARG A 288 -4.57 22.33 13.04
CA ARG A 288 -5.89 22.25 13.68
C ARG A 288 -6.69 21.07 13.13
N ASP A 289 -6.74 20.88 11.82
CA ASP A 289 -7.42 19.72 11.22
C ASP A 289 -6.79 18.40 11.69
N LYS A 290 -5.45 18.37 11.82
CA LYS A 290 -4.74 17.23 12.40
C LYS A 290 -5.08 17.04 13.90
N ILE A 291 -5.12 18.13 14.67
CA ILE A 291 -5.55 18.11 16.07
C ILE A 291 -6.99 17.58 16.16
N ASP A 292 -7.92 18.08 15.34
CA ASP A 292 -9.31 17.66 15.30
C ASP A 292 -9.44 16.17 14.98
N GLN A 293 -8.61 15.64 14.07
CA GLN A 293 -8.59 14.22 13.75
C GLN A 293 -8.05 13.40 14.93
N LEU A 294 -6.96 13.84 15.58
CA LEU A 294 -6.40 13.18 16.75
C LEU A 294 -7.36 13.24 17.94
N ASP A 295 -8.04 14.36 18.16
CA ASP A 295 -9.02 14.54 19.23
C ASP A 295 -10.21 13.61 19.04
N LYS A 296 -10.69 13.42 17.80
CA LYS A 296 -11.70 12.39 17.49
C LYS A 296 -11.21 10.99 17.87
N GLN A 297 -9.97 10.64 17.55
CA GLN A 297 -9.39 9.35 17.92
C GLN A 297 -9.24 9.20 19.44
N ILE A 298 -8.81 10.25 20.15
CA ILE A 298 -8.70 10.26 21.60
C ILE A 298 -10.07 9.99 22.24
N VAL A 299 -11.11 10.70 21.81
CA VAL A 299 -12.47 10.50 22.33
C VAL A 299 -12.97 9.09 22.06
N GLN A 300 -12.73 8.55 20.86
CA GLN A 300 -13.11 7.18 20.53
C GLN A 300 -12.39 6.15 21.39
N LEU A 301 -11.06 6.27 21.54
CA LEU A 301 -10.26 5.38 22.40
C LEU A 301 -10.68 5.45 23.87
N LEU A 302 -11.02 6.63 24.36
CA LEU A 302 -11.57 6.78 25.71
C LEU A 302 -12.93 6.09 25.84
N GLY A 303 -13.79 6.18 24.82
CA GLY A 303 -15.06 5.46 24.73
C GLY A 303 -14.88 3.95 24.81
N GLU A 304 -14.02 3.38 23.97
CA GLU A 304 -13.65 1.95 23.96
C GLU A 304 -13.06 1.51 25.31
N ARG A 305 -12.20 2.34 25.92
CA ARG A 305 -11.69 2.09 27.26
C ARG A 305 -12.81 2.05 28.31
N MET A 306 -13.82 2.91 28.19
CA MET A 306 -14.97 2.89 29.10
C MET A 306 -15.88 1.68 28.88
N GLU A 307 -16.02 1.19 27.65
CA GLU A 307 -16.68 -0.10 27.39
C GLU A 307 -15.99 -1.25 28.14
N ALA A 308 -14.66 -1.33 28.03
CA ALA A 308 -13.88 -2.31 28.79
C ALA A 308 -14.07 -2.12 30.31
N ALA A 309 -14.10 -0.88 30.79
CA ALA A 309 -14.36 -0.59 32.21
C ALA A 309 -15.75 -1.04 32.66
N ARG A 310 -16.80 -0.82 31.85
CA ARG A 310 -18.16 -1.31 32.15
C ARG A 310 -18.21 -2.84 32.17
N ALA A 311 -17.55 -3.51 31.24
CA ALA A 311 -17.44 -4.97 31.23
C ALA A 311 -16.76 -5.50 32.51
N ILE A 312 -15.67 -4.85 32.95
CA ILE A 312 -15.02 -5.14 34.23
C ILE A 312 -15.97 -4.85 35.41
N GLY A 313 -16.73 -3.75 35.37
CA GLY A 313 -17.72 -3.40 36.37
C GLY A 313 -18.80 -4.48 36.54
N THR A 314 -19.38 -4.94 35.44
CA THR A 314 -20.36 -6.05 35.43
C THR A 314 -19.75 -7.31 36.03
N TYR A 315 -18.53 -7.66 35.62
CA TYR A 315 -17.83 -8.82 36.19
C TYR A 315 -17.64 -8.67 37.71
N LYS A 316 -17.15 -7.51 38.17
CA LYS A 316 -16.96 -7.23 39.59
C LYS A 316 -18.26 -7.30 40.37
N MET A 317 -19.35 -6.77 39.83
CA MET A 317 -20.68 -6.82 40.45
C MET A 317 -21.15 -8.26 40.65
N VAL A 318 -21.09 -9.10 39.61
CA VAL A 318 -21.46 -10.52 39.68
C VAL A 318 -20.65 -11.26 40.74
N HIS A 319 -19.37 -10.94 40.86
CA HIS A 319 -18.44 -11.59 41.79
C HIS A 319 -18.29 -10.87 43.14
N LYS A 320 -19.10 -9.84 43.42
CA LYS A 320 -19.06 -9.04 44.66
C LYS A 320 -17.68 -8.43 44.98
N ILE A 321 -16.94 -8.04 43.94
CA ILE A 321 -15.62 -7.39 44.04
C ILE A 321 -15.81 -5.86 44.13
N GLY A 322 -14.99 -5.19 44.94
CA GLY A 322 -14.96 -3.72 45.02
C GLY A 322 -14.58 -3.06 43.68
N VAL A 323 -15.22 -1.93 43.36
CA VAL A 323 -14.98 -1.20 42.09
C VAL A 323 -13.58 -0.60 42.06
N VAL A 324 -13.19 0.09 43.13
CA VAL A 324 -11.88 0.75 43.23
C VAL A 324 -10.81 -0.25 43.65
N GLN A 325 -9.69 -0.26 42.91
CA GLN A 325 -8.51 -1.07 43.19
C GLN A 325 -7.25 -0.22 43.05
N SER A 326 -6.84 0.43 44.15
CA SER A 326 -5.80 1.46 44.14
C SER A 326 -4.45 0.97 43.61
N ASN A 327 -4.04 -0.26 43.94
CA ASN A 327 -2.78 -0.83 43.45
C ASN A 327 -2.76 -0.94 41.92
N ARG A 328 -3.88 -1.39 41.33
CA ARG A 328 -3.99 -1.52 39.87
C ARG A 328 -3.94 -0.16 39.18
N PHE A 329 -4.57 0.86 39.77
CA PHE A 329 -4.51 2.21 39.23
C PHE A 329 -3.09 2.78 39.29
N ASN A 330 -2.37 2.58 40.40
CA ASN A 330 -0.97 2.99 40.53
C ASN A 330 -0.08 2.36 39.43
N ASP A 331 -0.25 1.07 39.14
CA ASP A 331 0.50 0.40 38.06
C ASP A 331 0.18 0.92 36.66
N VAL A 332 -1.06 1.36 36.43
CA VAL A 332 -1.45 2.01 35.16
C VAL A 332 -0.80 3.38 35.07
N LEU A 333 -0.90 4.16 36.14
CA LEU A 333 -0.39 5.53 36.19
C LEU A 333 1.13 5.57 36.00
N GLN A 334 1.89 4.70 36.67
CA GLN A 334 3.35 4.68 36.54
C GLN A 334 3.81 4.32 35.12
N ARG A 335 3.13 3.37 34.45
CA ARG A 335 3.42 3.05 33.05
C ARG A 335 3.08 4.21 32.12
N ALA A 336 1.93 4.86 32.32
CA ALA A 336 1.53 6.01 31.53
C ALA A 336 2.51 7.18 31.68
N ILE A 337 3.01 7.45 32.90
CA ILE A 337 4.04 8.48 33.14
C ILE A 337 5.31 8.17 32.35
N ALA A 338 5.78 6.90 32.38
CA ALA A 338 6.98 6.49 31.66
C ALA A 338 6.82 6.65 30.13
N GLU A 339 5.69 6.24 29.57
CA GLU A 339 5.36 6.39 28.14
C GLU A 339 5.21 7.87 27.75
N GLY A 340 4.47 8.65 28.54
CA GLY A 340 4.26 10.08 28.29
C GLY A 340 5.58 10.86 28.27
N LYS A 341 6.53 10.52 29.15
CA LYS A 341 7.87 11.12 29.16
C LYS A 341 8.63 10.84 27.85
N GLN A 342 8.52 9.64 27.27
CA GLN A 342 9.15 9.32 25.99
C GLN A 342 8.55 10.11 24.82
N LEU A 343 7.28 10.51 24.94
CA LEU A 343 6.54 11.29 23.95
C LEU A 343 6.64 12.81 24.19
N GLY A 344 7.44 13.26 25.15
CA GLY A 344 7.64 14.69 25.46
C GLY A 344 6.52 15.34 26.28
N LEU A 345 5.66 14.55 26.93
CA LEU A 345 4.60 15.04 27.81
C LEU A 345 5.10 15.17 29.26
N SER A 346 4.61 16.18 29.98
CA SER A 346 4.96 16.36 31.39
C SER A 346 4.28 15.30 32.27
N GLU A 347 4.99 14.86 33.31
CA GLU A 347 4.45 13.91 34.30
C GLU A 347 3.17 14.44 34.95
N GLU A 348 3.14 15.73 35.30
CA GLU A 348 1.98 16.40 35.89
C GLU A 348 0.74 16.29 34.99
N PHE A 349 0.91 16.53 33.69
CA PHE A 349 -0.19 16.44 32.72
C PHE A 349 -0.74 15.01 32.63
N ILE A 350 0.15 14.03 32.47
CA ILE A 350 -0.25 12.61 32.37
C ILE A 350 -0.97 12.16 33.64
N LYS A 351 -0.45 12.56 34.81
CA LYS A 351 -1.05 12.20 36.08
C LYS A 351 -2.48 12.71 36.19
N LYS A 352 -2.69 14.00 35.92
CA LYS A 352 -4.03 14.59 35.96
C LYS A 352 -4.99 13.92 34.96
N LEU A 353 -4.54 13.71 33.72
CA LEU A 353 -5.35 13.04 32.69
C LEU A 353 -5.78 11.64 33.12
N TYR A 354 -4.85 10.83 33.66
CA TYR A 354 -5.17 9.46 34.06
C TYR A 354 -6.01 9.38 35.33
N GLU A 355 -5.89 10.34 36.24
CA GLU A 355 -6.78 10.50 37.39
C GLU A 355 -8.22 10.79 36.93
N ASP A 356 -8.43 11.74 36.00
CA ASP A 356 -9.75 12.06 35.45
C ASP A 356 -10.36 10.86 34.69
N VAL A 357 -9.56 10.19 33.86
CA VAL A 357 -9.98 9.00 33.12
C VAL A 357 -10.29 7.83 34.06
N HIS A 358 -9.59 7.71 35.18
CA HIS A 358 -9.90 6.70 36.19
C HIS A 358 -11.17 7.03 36.96
N ALA A 359 -11.38 8.29 37.35
CA ALA A 359 -12.58 8.74 38.02
C ALA A 359 -13.83 8.48 37.16
N GLU A 360 -13.78 8.77 35.86
CA GLU A 360 -14.88 8.49 34.94
C GLU A 360 -15.15 6.98 34.81
N SER A 361 -14.08 6.17 34.75
CA SER A 361 -14.19 4.71 34.73
C SER A 361 -14.84 4.14 36.00
N VAL A 362 -14.54 4.70 37.18
CA VAL A 362 -15.17 4.32 38.45
C VAL A 362 -16.64 4.74 38.46
N ARG A 363 -16.95 5.99 38.09
CA ARG A 363 -18.32 6.53 38.03
C ARG A 363 -19.23 5.64 37.17
N GLN A 364 -18.78 5.26 35.97
CA GLN A 364 -19.58 4.40 35.09
C GLN A 364 -19.75 2.97 35.64
N GLN A 365 -18.74 2.41 36.31
CA GLN A 365 -18.86 1.10 36.96
C GLN A 365 -19.82 1.13 38.16
N GLU A 366 -19.84 2.24 38.91
CA GLU A 366 -20.79 2.43 40.03
C GLU A 366 -22.23 2.60 39.54
N ALA A 367 -22.43 3.27 38.41
CA ALA A 367 -23.75 3.42 37.79
C ALA A 367 -24.39 2.08 37.40
N LEU A 368 -23.60 1.01 37.17
CA LEU A 368 -24.12 -0.33 36.90
C LEU A 368 -24.75 -1.02 38.13
N LYS A 369 -24.51 -0.49 39.33
CA LYS A 369 -25.09 -1.02 40.58
C LYS A 369 -26.46 -0.41 40.91
N GLN A 370 -26.84 0.66 40.21
CA GLN A 370 -28.16 1.28 40.29
C GLN A 370 -29.11 0.57 39.32
#